data_AF-A0A946Y1R2-F1
#
_entry.id   AF-A0A946Y1R2-F1
#
_cell.length_a   1.000
_cell.length_b   1.000
_cell.length_c   1.000
_cell.angle_alpha   90.00
_cell.angle_beta   90.00
_cell.angle_gamma   90.00
#
_symmetry.space_group_name_H-M   'P 1'
#
loop_
_entity.id
_entity.type
_entity.pdbx_description
1 polymer ?
#
loop_
_entity_poly.entity_id
_entity_poly.type
_entity_poly.pdbx_seq_one_letter_code
_entity_poly.pdbx_strand_id
1 'polypeptide(L)'
;MSDTLHCFSCGASLEAMSLPLSRQDQCPQCRRYLHVCRMCEFFDAQVARQCREDDAEEVMDKEKPNFCDWFKPTGGRFEASGHSAAKHAEQQLDALFGESDAAEADADNSHKAADDLFR
;
A
#
# COMPACT_ATOMS: atom_id res chain seq x y z
N MET A 1 9.89 -0.55 26.87
CA MET A 1 10.07 0.60 25.98
C MET A 1 8.91 0.52 25.01
N SER A 2 8.00 1.50 25.05
CA SER A 2 6.84 1.49 24.15
C SER A 2 7.36 1.90 22.77
N ASP A 3 7.76 0.93 21.96
CA ASP A 3 8.23 1.20 20.60
C ASP A 3 7.08 1.85 19.82
N THR A 4 7.27 3.10 19.41
CA THR A 4 6.26 3.82 18.62
C THR A 4 6.03 3.10 17.31
N LEU A 5 4.84 2.53 17.16
CA LEU A 5 4.43 1.83 15.95
C LEU A 5 4.04 2.84 14.88
N HIS A 6 4.52 2.58 13.66
CA HIS A 6 4.19 3.36 12.47
C HIS A 6 3.70 2.43 11.39
N CYS A 7 2.77 2.89 10.55
CA CYS A 7 2.30 2.11 9.41
C CYS A 7 3.44 1.85 8.41
N PHE A 8 3.65 0.59 8.02
CA PHE A 8 4.68 0.21 7.04
C PHE A 8 4.51 0.90 5.67
N SER A 9 3.27 1.27 5.31
CA SER A 9 2.93 1.78 3.98
C SER A 9 3.01 3.31 3.90
N CYS A 10 2.42 4.03 4.84
CA CYS A 10 2.34 5.50 4.80
C CYS A 10 3.16 6.20 5.90
N GLY A 11 3.72 5.46 6.85
CA GLY A 11 4.51 6.02 7.95
C GLY A 11 3.70 6.71 9.05
N ALA A 12 2.37 6.69 9.00
CA ALA A 12 1.52 7.29 10.03
C ALA A 12 1.74 6.64 11.41
N SER A 13 1.75 7.45 12.47
CA SER A 13 1.79 6.96 13.86
C SER A 13 0.55 6.14 14.19
N LEU A 14 0.75 5.02 14.89
CA LEU A 14 -0.29 4.11 15.35
C LEU A 14 -0.46 4.13 16.88
N GLU A 15 0.06 5.16 17.55
CA GLU A 15 -0.02 5.30 19.02
C GLU A 15 -1.45 5.32 19.56
N ALA A 16 -2.42 5.77 18.75
CA ALA A 16 -3.83 5.79 19.11
C ALA A 16 -4.50 4.41 19.08
N MET A 17 -3.81 3.37 18.61
CA MET A 17 -4.37 2.01 18.51
C MET A 17 -4.15 1.21 19.78
N SER A 18 -5.12 0.36 20.12
CA SER A 18 -5.00 -0.59 21.22
C SER A 18 -4.15 -1.79 20.79
N LEU A 19 -3.17 -2.15 21.62
CA LEU A 19 -2.42 -3.41 21.48
C LEU A 19 -3.07 -4.52 22.33
N PRO A 20 -3.04 -5.79 21.87
CA PRO A 20 -2.46 -6.28 20.62
C PRO A 20 -3.30 -5.90 19.39
N LEU A 21 -2.63 -5.70 18.25
CA LEU A 21 -3.32 -5.43 16.98
C LEU A 21 -4.17 -6.64 16.57
N SER A 22 -5.44 -6.40 16.30
CA SER A 22 -6.33 -7.36 15.68
C SER A 22 -5.90 -7.68 14.25
N ARG A 23 -6.24 -8.88 13.77
CA ARG A 23 -6.00 -9.29 12.38
C ARG A 23 -6.69 -8.38 11.36
N GLN A 24 -7.76 -7.69 11.77
CA GLN A 24 -8.54 -6.79 10.91
C GLN A 24 -8.19 -5.31 11.09
N ASP A 25 -7.26 -4.99 11.99
CA ASP A 25 -6.87 -3.60 12.25
C ASP A 25 -6.25 -2.99 10.99
N GLN A 26 -6.71 -1.77 10.69
CA GLN A 26 -6.32 -1.01 9.52
C GLN A 26 -5.72 0.33 9.96
N CYS A 27 -4.76 0.82 9.20
CA CYS A 27 -4.23 2.16 9.40
C CYS A 27 -5.36 3.20 9.22
N PRO A 28 -5.54 4.16 10.14
CA PRO A 28 -6.56 5.19 10.00
C PRO A 28 -6.32 6.14 8.82
N GLN A 29 -5.07 6.27 8.33
CA GLN A 29 -4.72 7.17 7.23
C GLN A 29 -4.84 6.51 5.85
N CYS A 30 -4.22 5.34 5.65
CA CYS A 30 -4.19 4.67 4.33
C CYS A 30 -5.08 3.43 4.23
N ARG A 31 -5.76 3.05 5.32
CA ARG A 31 -6.64 1.85 5.42
C ARG A 31 -5.99 0.51 5.09
N ARG A 32 -4.66 0.47 5.04
CA ARG A 32 -3.92 -0.78 4.89
C ARG A 32 -3.98 -1.59 6.19
N TYR A 33 -4.19 -2.91 6.05
CA TYR A 33 -4.12 -3.84 7.18
C TYR A 33 -2.76 -3.78 7.88
N LEU A 34 -2.78 -3.91 9.20
CA LEU A 34 -1.59 -3.78 10.04
C LEU A 34 -1.05 -5.14 10.53
N HIS A 35 -1.90 -6.15 10.63
CA HIS A 35 -1.48 -7.52 10.95
C HIS A 35 -0.96 -8.26 9.72
N VAL A 36 0.19 -7.80 9.22
CA VAL A 36 0.80 -8.25 7.97
C VAL A 36 2.28 -8.56 8.19
N CYS A 37 2.88 -9.41 7.36
CA CYS A 37 4.30 -9.77 7.53
C CYS A 37 5.19 -8.52 7.53
N ARG A 38 4.94 -7.54 6.67
CA ARG A 38 5.70 -6.28 6.61
C ARG A 38 5.74 -5.48 7.92
N MET A 39 4.80 -5.71 8.84
CA MET A 39 4.76 -5.07 10.16
C MET A 39 5.41 -5.91 11.27
N CYS A 40 5.76 -7.17 11.00
CA CYS A 40 6.25 -8.13 11.99
C CYS A 40 7.75 -7.98 12.27
N GLU A 41 8.18 -8.21 13.51
CA GLU A 41 9.59 -8.19 13.91
C GLU A 41 10.46 -9.17 13.11
N PHE A 42 9.91 -10.34 12.81
CA PHE A 42 10.59 -11.45 12.15
C PHE A 42 10.68 -11.31 10.63
N PHE A 43 10.00 -10.33 10.04
CA PHE A 43 10.05 -10.14 8.60
C PHE A 43 11.40 -9.58 8.17
N ASP A 44 12.03 -10.28 7.22
CA ASP A 44 13.24 -9.86 6.54
C ASP A 44 13.14 -10.27 5.06
N ALA A 45 13.23 -9.31 4.15
CA ALA A 45 13.15 -9.56 2.72
C ALA A 45 14.35 -10.35 2.16
N GLN A 46 15.46 -10.44 2.90
CA GLN A 46 16.71 -11.05 2.45
C GLN A 46 16.83 -12.55 2.77
N VAL A 47 15.98 -13.08 3.64
CA VAL A 47 16.02 -14.51 4.01
C VAL A 47 15.02 -15.33 3.20
N ALA A 48 15.27 -16.65 3.13
CA ALA A 48 14.32 -17.60 2.55
C ALA A 48 12.94 -17.45 3.21
N ARG A 49 11.86 -17.54 2.41
CA ARG A 49 10.46 -17.36 2.86
C ARG A 49 10.14 -16.00 3.49
N GLN A 50 11.13 -15.10 3.54
CA GLN A 50 11.06 -13.74 4.07
C GLN A 50 10.61 -13.65 5.54
N CYS A 51 10.94 -14.67 6.34
CA CYS A 51 10.67 -14.75 7.76
C CYS A 51 11.88 -15.39 8.47
N ARG A 52 12.28 -14.83 9.61
CA ARG A 52 13.36 -15.38 10.46
C ARG A 52 12.88 -16.43 11.47
N GLU A 53 11.58 -16.53 11.67
CA GLU A 53 10.98 -17.56 12.53
C GLU A 53 10.75 -18.83 11.70
N ASP A 54 11.40 -19.93 12.07
CA ASP A 54 11.44 -21.17 11.29
C ASP A 54 10.11 -21.95 11.39
N ASP A 55 9.45 -21.87 12.55
CA ASP A 55 8.16 -22.53 12.81
C ASP A 55 6.96 -21.70 12.32
N ALA A 56 7.20 -20.50 11.77
CA ALA A 56 6.13 -19.66 11.25
C ALA A 56 5.59 -20.20 9.91
N GLU A 57 4.27 -20.20 9.79
CA GLU A 57 3.60 -20.50 8.51
C GLU A 57 4.03 -19.49 7.43
N GLU A 58 4.27 -20.00 6.23
CA GLU A 58 4.64 -19.16 5.11
C GLU A 58 3.42 -18.44 4.53
N VAL A 59 3.49 -17.11 4.59
CA VAL A 59 2.50 -16.22 3.97
C VAL A 59 3.00 -15.82 2.59
N MET A 60 2.25 -16.08 1.53
CA MET A 60 2.68 -15.70 0.17
C MET A 60 2.67 -14.19 -0.05
N ASP A 61 1.58 -13.52 0.36
CA ASP A 61 1.42 -12.08 0.21
C ASP A 61 1.74 -11.38 1.54
N LYS A 62 2.93 -10.77 1.60
CA LYS A 62 3.49 -10.18 2.83
C LYS A 62 2.79 -8.89 3.27
N GLU A 63 1.95 -8.32 2.42
CA GLU A 63 1.19 -7.11 2.71
C GLU A 63 -0.27 -7.39 3.05
N LYS A 64 -0.78 -8.60 2.80
CA LYS A 64 -2.14 -9.00 3.17
C LYS A 64 -2.25 -9.45 4.63
N PRO A 65 -3.44 -9.28 5.24
CA PRO A 65 -3.69 -9.77 6.58
C PRO A 65 -3.46 -11.29 6.62
N ASN A 66 -2.79 -11.75 7.67
CA ASN A 66 -2.44 -13.16 7.83
C ASN A 66 -2.90 -13.73 9.17
N PHE A 67 -2.82 -15.05 9.27
CA PHE A 67 -3.19 -15.80 10.47
C PHE A 67 -1.98 -16.24 11.31
N CYS A 68 -0.80 -15.70 11.04
CA CYS A 68 0.42 -16.08 11.74
C CYS A 68 0.31 -15.77 13.23
N ASP A 69 0.53 -16.76 14.09
CA ASP A 69 0.48 -16.61 15.55
C ASP A 69 1.78 -16.06 16.13
N TRP A 70 2.88 -16.12 15.36
CA TRP A 70 4.17 -15.50 15.70
C TRP A 70 4.23 -14.00 15.41
N PHE A 71 3.11 -13.40 14.98
CA PHE A 71 3.08 -11.98 14.64
C PHE A 71 3.39 -11.10 15.86
N LYS A 72 4.41 -10.26 15.72
CA LYS A 72 4.77 -9.24 16.71
C LYS A 72 5.05 -7.92 16.01
N PRO A 73 4.18 -6.91 16.17
CA PRO A 73 4.40 -5.63 15.52
C PRO A 73 5.61 -4.93 16.13
N THR A 74 6.45 -4.33 15.30
CA THR A 74 7.58 -3.51 15.77
C THR A 74 7.66 -2.20 14.99
N GLY A 75 8.30 -1.19 15.59
CA GLY A 75 8.53 0.10 14.97
C GLY A 75 9.51 0.02 13.79
N GLY A 76 9.69 1.16 13.10
CA GLY A 76 10.71 1.28 12.04
C GLY A 76 10.43 0.48 10.77
N ARG A 77 9.21 -0.02 10.58
CA ARG A 77 8.81 -0.80 9.37
C ARG A 77 8.48 0.07 8.16
N PHE A 78 8.49 1.38 8.31
CA PHE A 78 8.28 2.33 7.22
C PHE A 78 9.60 2.68 6.52
N GLU A 79 9.65 2.48 5.21
CA GLU A 79 10.80 2.83 4.37
C GLU A 79 10.51 4.13 3.60
N ALA A 80 10.96 5.26 4.15
CA ALA A 80 10.69 6.59 3.57
C ALA A 80 11.26 6.79 2.15
N SER A 81 12.41 6.17 1.86
CA SER A 81 13.06 6.26 0.54
C SER A 81 12.18 5.69 -0.57
N GLY A 82 11.64 4.48 -0.37
CA GLY A 82 10.75 3.84 -1.34
C GLY A 82 9.47 4.65 -1.57
N HIS A 83 8.90 5.22 -0.51
CA HIS A 83 7.71 6.07 -0.61
C HIS A 83 7.97 7.35 -1.43
N SER A 84 9.13 7.99 -1.23
CA SER A 84 9.50 9.19 -1.99
C SER A 84 9.70 8.92 -3.49
N ALA A 85 10.30 7.78 -3.83
CA ALA A 85 10.51 7.37 -5.20
C ALA A 85 9.19 7.10 -5.94
N ALA A 86 8.24 6.42 -5.28
CA ALA A 86 6.92 6.16 -5.83
C ALA A 86 6.16 7.47 -6.11
N LYS A 87 6.13 8.39 -5.14
CA LYS A 87 5.47 9.70 -5.30
C LYS A 87 6.07 10.52 -6.44
N HIS A 88 7.39 10.50 -6.59
CA HIS A 88 8.07 11.18 -7.68
C HIS A 88 7.72 10.56 -9.04
N ALA A 89 7.66 9.23 -9.13
CA ALA A 89 7.26 8.54 -10.36
C ALA A 89 5.81 8.89 -10.75
N GLU A 90 4.88 8.93 -9.79
CA GLU A 90 3.49 9.37 -10.02
C GLU A 90 3.44 10.80 -10.59
N GLN A 91 4.15 11.74 -9.98
CA GLN A 91 4.23 13.13 -10.46
C GLN A 91 4.79 13.24 -11.88
N GLN A 92 5.77 12.39 -12.23
CA GLN A 92 6.32 12.35 -13.57
C GLN A 92 5.32 11.78 -14.59
N LEU A 93 4.55 10.77 -14.23
CA LEU A 93 3.51 10.23 -15.10
C LEU A 93 2.39 11.24 -15.33
N ASP A 94 1.95 11.93 -14.27
CA ASP A 94 0.95 13.00 -14.39
C ASP A 94 1.44 14.13 -15.30
N ALA A 95 2.72 14.51 -15.21
CA ALA A 95 3.31 15.52 -16.09
C ALA A 95 3.38 15.07 -17.56
N LEU A 96 3.42 13.76 -17.84
CA LEU A 96 3.48 13.23 -19.21
C LEU A 96 2.10 12.99 -19.82
N PHE A 97 1.10 12.63 -19.01
CA PHE A 97 -0.19 12.13 -19.48
C PHE A 97 -1.43 12.89 -18.95
N GLY A 98 -1.26 13.78 -17.96
CA GLY A 98 -2.33 14.47 -17.23
C GLY A 98 -3.02 15.62 -17.97
N GLU A 99 -2.69 15.87 -19.24
CA GLU A 99 -3.26 16.96 -20.05
C GLU A 99 -4.31 16.51 -21.08
N SER A 100 -4.88 15.30 -20.92
CA SER A 100 -5.83 14.72 -21.87
C SER A 100 -7.31 15.06 -21.60
N ASP A 101 -7.66 15.57 -20.42
CA ASP A 101 -9.05 15.89 -20.05
C ASP A 101 -9.47 17.34 -20.40
N ALA A 102 -8.58 18.14 -20.98
CA ALA A 102 -8.89 19.49 -21.48
C ALA A 102 -9.31 19.51 -22.96
N ALA A 103 -9.50 18.35 -23.60
CA ALA A 103 -10.01 18.21 -24.96
C ALA A 103 -11.50 17.82 -25.02
N GLU A 104 -12.28 18.07 -23.96
CA GLU A 104 -13.75 17.97 -24.01
C GLU A 104 -14.37 19.24 -24.64
N ALA A 105 -14.04 19.49 -25.91
CA ALA A 105 -14.79 20.43 -26.75
C ALA A 105 -15.20 19.84 -28.12
N ASP A 106 -14.77 18.61 -28.45
CA ASP A 106 -14.99 18.01 -29.79
C ASP A 106 -15.70 16.64 -29.80
N ALA A 107 -16.30 16.23 -28.68
CA ALA A 107 -17.06 14.97 -28.60
C ALA A 107 -18.45 15.03 -29.28
N ASP A 108 -19.05 16.23 -29.40
CA ASP A 108 -20.41 16.38 -29.99
C ASP A 108 -20.43 16.18 -31.52
N ASN A 109 -19.30 16.47 -32.20
CA ASN A 109 -19.23 16.39 -33.66
C ASN A 109 -19.00 14.95 -34.15
N SER A 110 -18.27 14.15 -33.37
CA SER A 110 -17.91 12.77 -33.70
C SER A 110 -19.13 11.83 -33.68
N HIS A 111 -20.09 12.06 -32.78
CA HIS A 111 -21.32 11.27 -32.71
C HIS A 111 -22.29 11.55 -33.86
N LYS A 112 -22.47 12.81 -34.28
CA LYS A 112 -23.32 13.17 -35.43
C LYS A 112 -22.74 12.65 -36.75
N ALA A 113 -21.42 12.76 -36.93
CA ALA A 113 -20.76 12.25 -38.13
C ALA A 113 -20.87 10.72 -38.27
N ALA A 114 -20.90 9.99 -37.15
CA ALA A 114 -21.10 8.54 -37.17
C ALA A 114 -22.54 8.16 -37.57
N ASP A 115 -23.55 8.83 -37.03
CA ASP A 115 -24.97 8.53 -37.33
C ASP A 115 -25.35 8.84 -38.79
N ASP A 116 -24.76 9.87 -39.41
CA ASP A 116 -24.99 10.19 -40.82
C ASP A 116 -24.33 9.19 -41.79
N LEU A 117 -23.31 8.46 -41.34
CA LEU A 117 -22.59 7.47 -42.17
C LEU A 117 -23.36 6.14 -42.34
N PHE A 118 -24.26 5.83 -41.39
CA PHE A 118 -25.03 4.59 -41.36
C PHE A 118 -26.49 4.77 -41.81
N ARG A 119 -26.83 5.91 -42.42
CA ARG A 119 -28.18 6.23 -42.90
C ARG A 119 -28.34 6.12 -44.42
#